data_AF-A0A7V3FTN9-F1
#
_entry.id   AF-A0A7V3FTN9-F1
#
_cell.length_a   1.000
_cell.length_b   1.000
_cell.length_c   1.000
_cell.angle_alpha   90.00
_cell.angle_beta   90.00
_cell.angle_gamma   90.00
#
_symmetry.space_group_name_H-M   'P 1'
#
loop_
_entity.id
_entity.type
_entity.pdbx_description
1 polymer ?
#
loop_
_entity_poly.entity_id
_entity_poly.type
_entity_poly.pdbx_seq_one_letter_code
_entity_poly.pdbx_strand_id
1 'polypeptide(L)'
;MQNKGAIKVFAILLGLACIFYLSFTWVTRGVEQEALAYAEGLASSPKVMQQAKDYAKGNSTKELSFIDSVKTKVTDRYLDSVKNLPAYSLGFASYTYEECKKREINLGLDLRGGMNVTLEVSVIDIIKNLSNNSADANFNKALEETQKNLGKANNDDFITLFEKTYKQVAPNGKLAPLFTTIENKGKIEYNATNDQVIKFIRQQVDESITNAEKTFRSRIDRFGVAQPNIQKLESSGRILVELPGVKDKARVRELLQGTANLEFWETYENQEVAQYFEKANEKLRLVLNPDEAPVVADSTKTDSLSANVAKADSLVGDSSRTADSIAKAALAANTNSVNAQDTAYKNFIKRYPLYSQLAPIKPSLYSDGKQQYFTPGPIVGLAYSKEDT
;
A
#
# COMPACT_ATOMS: atom_id res chain seq x y z
N MET A 1 54.05 10.28 25.40
CA MET A 1 53.83 9.61 24.08
C MET A 1 53.21 8.21 24.20
N GLN A 2 52.55 7.84 25.31
CA GLN A 2 52.15 6.45 25.62
C GLN A 2 50.87 5.95 24.92
N ASN A 3 50.00 6.82 24.39
CA ASN A 3 48.75 6.38 23.73
C ASN A 3 48.85 6.24 22.20
N LYS A 4 50.03 6.40 21.58
CA LYS A 4 50.17 6.34 20.11
C LYS A 4 49.79 4.96 19.54
N GLY A 5 50.02 3.87 20.28
CA GLY A 5 49.62 2.51 19.87
C GLY A 5 48.10 2.32 19.89
N ALA A 6 47.45 2.72 20.99
CA ALA A 6 46.00 2.66 21.14
C ALA A 6 45.25 3.50 20.09
N ILE A 7 45.75 4.71 19.80
CA ILE A 7 45.17 5.58 18.76
C ILE A 7 45.28 4.96 17.36
N LYS A 8 46.41 4.30 17.03
CA LYS A 8 46.57 3.61 15.75
C LYS A 8 45.65 2.40 15.61
N VAL A 9 45.51 1.59 16.66
CA VAL A 9 44.58 0.44 16.66
C VAL A 9 43.14 0.92 16.51
N PHE A 10 42.75 1.96 17.25
CA PHE A 10 41.43 2.56 17.12
C PHE A 10 41.16 3.10 15.70
N ALA A 11 42.13 3.81 15.10
CA ALA A 11 42.01 4.32 13.74
C ALA A 11 41.87 3.20 12.70
N ILE A 12 42.61 2.10 12.86
CA ILE A 12 42.49 0.91 11.99
C ILE A 12 41.11 0.27 12.14
N LEU A 13 40.63 0.08 13.37
CA LEU A 13 39.29 -0.48 13.62
C LEU A 13 38.19 0.42 13.06
N LEU A 14 38.31 1.74 13.21
CA LEU A 14 37.38 2.70 12.62
C LEU A 14 37.41 2.63 11.09
N GLY A 15 38.60 2.55 10.48
CA GLY A 15 38.75 2.39 9.04
C GLY A 15 38.09 1.12 8.51
N LEU A 16 38.26 -0.02 9.21
CA LEU A 16 37.58 -1.27 8.86
C LEU A 16 36.06 -1.16 9.00
N ALA A 17 35.56 -0.50 10.04
CA ALA A 17 34.14 -0.24 10.21
C ALA A 17 33.58 0.63 9.06
N CYS A 18 34.31 1.67 8.64
CA CYS A 18 33.92 2.50 7.49
C CYS A 18 33.84 1.69 6.19
N ILE A 19 34.85 0.85 5.91
CA ILE A 19 34.86 -0.03 4.73
C ILE A 19 33.68 -1.00 4.78
N PHE A 20 33.39 -1.56 5.95
CA PHE A 20 32.24 -2.44 6.17
C PHE A 20 30.92 -1.75 5.79
N TYR A 21 30.65 -0.55 6.32
CA TYR A 21 29.43 0.21 5.97
C TYR A 21 29.38 0.70 4.51
N LEU A 22 30.53 1.09 3.94
CA LEU A 22 30.63 1.44 2.52
C LEU A 22 30.31 0.25 1.61
N SER A 23 30.68 -0.98 2.02
CA SER A 23 30.38 -2.17 1.23
C SER A 23 28.87 -2.42 1.07
N PHE A 24 28.06 -2.19 2.12
CA PHE A 24 26.60 -2.28 2.03
C PHE A 24 26.01 -1.21 1.10
N THR A 25 26.57 0.01 1.14
CA THR A 25 26.16 1.11 0.24
C THR A 25 26.45 0.78 -1.22
N TRP A 26 27.55 0.08 -1.50
CA TRP A 26 27.89 -0.35 -2.85
C TRP A 26 26.93 -1.44 -3.36
N VAL A 27 26.65 -2.46 -2.55
CA VAL A 27 25.74 -3.55 -2.94
C VAL A 27 24.31 -3.05 -3.16
N THR A 28 23.79 -2.24 -2.23
CA THR A 28 22.42 -1.69 -2.34
C THR A 28 22.25 -0.84 -3.59
N ARG A 29 23.24 -0.01 -3.93
CA ARG A 29 23.27 0.75 -5.19
C ARG A 29 23.30 -0.15 -6.43
N GLY A 30 24.01 -1.28 -6.38
CA GLY A 30 24.01 -2.26 -7.47
C GLY A 30 22.61 -2.81 -7.74
N VAL A 31 21.93 -3.30 -6.71
CA VAL A 31 20.55 -3.82 -6.82
C VAL A 31 19.58 -2.74 -7.30
N GLU A 32 19.73 -1.50 -6.82
CA GLU A 32 18.92 -0.36 -7.28
C GLU A 32 19.14 -0.03 -8.76
N GLN A 33 20.37 -0.13 -9.25
CA GLN A 33 20.69 0.08 -10.67
C GLN A 33 20.11 -1.02 -11.55
N GLU A 34 20.17 -2.28 -11.11
CA GLU A 34 19.52 -3.40 -11.81
C GLU A 34 18.00 -3.21 -11.90
N ALA A 35 17.37 -2.80 -10.79
CA ALA A 35 15.93 -2.50 -10.75
C ALA A 35 15.56 -1.37 -11.72
N LEU A 36 16.38 -0.31 -11.78
CA LEU A 36 16.20 0.80 -12.71
C LEU A 36 16.36 0.37 -14.16
N ALA A 37 17.38 -0.44 -14.48
CA ALA A 37 17.61 -0.95 -15.83
C ALA A 37 16.45 -1.84 -16.30
N TYR A 38 15.95 -2.71 -15.43
CA TYR A 38 14.76 -3.52 -15.69
C TYR A 38 13.53 -2.65 -15.96
N ALA A 39 13.32 -1.62 -15.14
CA ALA A 39 12.21 -0.69 -15.30
C ALA A 39 12.33 0.15 -16.59
N GLU A 40 13.53 0.57 -16.98
CA GLU A 40 13.77 1.28 -18.25
C GLU A 40 13.42 0.42 -19.46
N GLY A 41 13.80 -0.86 -19.44
CA GLY A 41 13.45 -1.80 -20.51
C GLY A 41 11.95 -1.96 -20.69
N LEU A 42 11.20 -2.08 -19.58
CA LEU A 42 9.74 -2.17 -19.62
C LEU A 42 9.06 -0.85 -19.98
N ALA A 43 9.52 0.27 -19.42
CA ALA A 43 8.96 1.60 -19.68
C ALA A 43 9.17 2.02 -21.14
N SER A 44 10.26 1.59 -21.77
CA SER A 44 10.56 1.84 -23.18
C SER A 44 9.89 0.85 -24.13
N SER A 45 9.10 -0.10 -23.62
CA SER A 45 8.40 -1.06 -24.46
C SER A 45 7.36 -0.38 -25.36
N PRO A 46 7.13 -0.88 -26.59
CA PRO A 46 6.16 -0.26 -27.52
C PRO A 46 4.75 -0.12 -26.93
N LYS A 47 4.32 -1.07 -26.08
CA LYS A 47 3.02 -1.04 -25.41
C LYS A 47 2.90 0.15 -24.45
N VAL A 48 3.89 0.35 -23.58
CA VAL A 48 3.89 1.46 -22.61
C VAL A 48 4.01 2.81 -23.30
N MET A 49 4.86 2.90 -24.33
CA MET A 49 5.02 4.12 -25.13
C MET A 49 3.71 4.51 -25.85
N GLN A 50 2.96 3.53 -26.37
CA GLN A 50 1.66 3.80 -26.98
C GLN A 50 0.64 4.27 -25.95
N GLN A 51 0.55 3.60 -24.80
CA GLN A 51 -0.32 4.01 -23.69
C GLN A 51 0.00 5.43 -23.19
N ALA A 52 1.28 5.78 -23.12
CA ALA A 52 1.73 7.12 -22.73
C ALA A 52 1.23 8.18 -23.72
N LYS A 53 1.32 7.92 -25.02
CA LYS A 53 0.81 8.82 -26.08
C LYS A 53 -0.70 8.99 -26.01
N ASP A 54 -1.43 7.90 -25.81
CA ASP A 54 -2.89 7.90 -25.71
C ASP A 54 -3.35 8.71 -24.48
N TYR A 55 -2.67 8.54 -23.34
CA TYR A 55 -2.90 9.31 -22.12
C TYR A 55 -2.57 10.80 -22.29
N ALA A 56 -1.45 11.09 -22.95
CA ALA A 56 -0.93 12.44 -23.10
C ALA A 56 -1.72 13.31 -24.08
N LYS A 57 -2.42 12.71 -25.05
CA LYS A 57 -3.17 13.41 -26.12
C LYS A 57 -2.34 14.51 -26.80
N GLY A 58 -1.06 14.21 -27.07
CA GLY A 58 -0.12 15.14 -27.71
C GLY A 58 0.64 16.09 -26.76
N ASN A 59 0.42 16.02 -25.44
CA ASN A 59 1.20 16.80 -24.47
C ASN A 59 2.46 16.04 -24.02
N SER A 60 3.63 16.47 -24.50
CA SER A 60 4.91 15.83 -24.22
C SER A 60 5.24 15.74 -22.72
N THR A 61 4.88 16.74 -21.90
CA THR A 61 5.11 16.71 -20.45
C THR A 61 4.28 15.63 -19.76
N LYS A 62 3.04 15.42 -20.21
CA LYS A 62 2.18 14.34 -19.69
C LYS A 62 2.70 12.97 -20.07
N GLU A 63 3.21 12.82 -21.30
CA GLU A 63 3.82 11.58 -21.79
C GLU A 63 5.04 11.19 -20.95
N LEU A 64 5.96 12.13 -20.74
CA LEU A 64 7.13 11.96 -19.88
C LEU A 64 6.74 11.62 -18.44
N SER A 65 5.75 12.32 -17.86
CA SER A 65 5.28 12.05 -16.50
C SER A 65 4.66 10.66 -16.35
N PHE A 66 4.01 10.16 -17.39
CA PHE A 66 3.42 8.82 -17.39
C PHE A 66 4.52 7.75 -17.41
N ILE A 67 5.49 7.88 -18.33
CA ILE A 67 6.61 6.95 -18.44
C ILE A 67 7.43 6.92 -17.15
N ASP A 68 7.70 8.08 -16.55
CA ASP A 68 8.43 8.18 -15.28
C ASP A 68 7.65 7.55 -14.12
N SER A 69 6.33 7.72 -14.08
CA SER A 69 5.46 7.05 -13.10
C SER A 69 5.51 5.52 -13.26
N VAL A 70 5.43 5.02 -14.49
CA VAL A 70 5.54 3.56 -14.78
C VAL A 70 6.91 3.04 -14.35
N LYS A 71 8.00 3.73 -14.73
CA LYS A 71 9.36 3.38 -14.35
C LYS A 71 9.51 3.30 -12.83
N THR A 72 9.00 4.30 -12.11
CA THR A 72 9.03 4.33 -10.63
C THR A 72 8.29 3.14 -10.04
N LYS A 73 7.05 2.88 -10.48
CA LYS A 73 6.25 1.76 -9.98
C LYS A 73 6.87 0.39 -10.25
N VAL A 74 7.44 0.20 -11.44
CA VAL A 74 8.09 -1.06 -11.82
C VAL A 74 9.38 -1.26 -11.02
N THR A 75 10.15 -0.19 -10.82
CA THR A 75 11.35 -0.22 -9.96
C THR A 75 10.97 -0.63 -8.54
N ASP A 76 9.93 -0.01 -7.97
CA ASP A 76 9.49 -0.30 -6.61
C ASP A 76 8.98 -1.75 -6.48
N ARG A 77 8.21 -2.25 -7.46
CA ARG A 77 7.77 -3.67 -7.49
C ARG A 77 8.93 -4.64 -7.57
N TYR A 78 9.95 -4.34 -8.38
CA TYR A 78 11.16 -5.15 -8.46
C TYR A 78 11.88 -5.19 -7.11
N LEU A 79 12.12 -4.02 -6.51
CA LEU A 79 12.79 -3.90 -5.21
C LEU A 79 12.02 -4.63 -4.10
N ASP A 80 10.68 -4.59 -4.13
CA ASP A 80 9.84 -5.32 -3.18
C ASP A 80 9.96 -6.84 -3.37
N SER A 81 10.02 -7.31 -4.63
CA SER A 81 10.20 -8.74 -4.92
C SER A 81 11.56 -9.30 -4.48
N VAL A 82 12.61 -8.47 -4.50
CA VAL A 82 13.97 -8.88 -4.09
C VAL A 82 14.29 -8.56 -2.64
N LYS A 83 13.35 -7.93 -1.92
CA LYS A 83 13.55 -7.40 -0.56
C LYS A 83 14.11 -8.43 0.43
N ASN A 84 13.57 -9.64 0.37
CA ASN A 84 13.92 -10.76 1.27
C ASN A 84 14.95 -11.72 0.65
N LEU A 85 15.45 -11.44 -0.55
CA LEU A 85 16.45 -12.27 -1.19
C LEU A 85 17.86 -11.93 -0.68
N PRO A 86 18.76 -12.92 -0.56
CA PRO A 86 20.14 -12.67 -0.17
C PRO A 86 20.83 -11.81 -1.24
N ALA A 87 21.32 -10.64 -0.84
CA ALA A 87 21.97 -9.69 -1.74
C ALA A 87 23.48 -9.57 -1.48
N TYR A 88 23.93 -9.86 -0.25
CA TYR A 88 25.34 -9.75 0.11
C TYR A 88 25.75 -10.89 1.03
N SER A 89 26.83 -11.59 0.69
CA SER A 89 27.41 -12.63 1.55
C SER A 89 28.84 -12.27 1.90
N LEU A 90 29.05 -11.89 3.16
CA LEU A 90 30.38 -11.92 3.77
C LEU A 90 30.59 -13.35 4.27
N GLY A 91 31.78 -13.94 4.14
CA GLY A 91 31.99 -15.38 4.41
C GLY A 91 31.55 -15.93 5.78
N PHE A 92 31.13 -15.06 6.71
CA PHE A 92 30.56 -15.40 8.03
C PHE A 92 29.06 -15.04 8.20
N ALA A 93 28.45 -14.29 7.28
CA ALA A 93 27.05 -13.87 7.34
C ALA A 93 26.51 -13.48 5.95
N SER A 94 25.31 -13.96 5.63
CA SER A 94 24.54 -13.49 4.48
C SER A 94 23.51 -12.46 4.93
N TYR A 95 23.35 -11.42 4.12
CA TYR A 95 22.44 -10.31 4.35
C TYR A 95 21.47 -10.19 3.17
N THR A 96 20.20 -10.01 3.50
CA THR A 96 19.14 -9.70 2.54
C THR A 96 19.28 -8.28 2.00
N TYR A 97 18.62 -7.96 0.89
CA TYR A 97 18.58 -6.58 0.38
C TYR A 97 18.07 -5.59 1.45
N GLU A 98 17.01 -5.94 2.18
CA GLU A 98 16.48 -5.08 3.26
C GLU A 98 17.50 -4.81 4.37
N GLU A 99 18.24 -5.84 4.81
CA GLU A 99 19.27 -5.69 5.84
C GLU A 99 20.45 -4.84 5.35
N CYS A 100 20.87 -5.05 4.10
CA CYS A 100 21.88 -4.21 3.47
C CYS A 100 21.41 -2.75 3.40
N LYS A 101 20.12 -2.52 3.08
CA LYS A 101 19.53 -1.19 3.00
C LYS A 101 19.46 -0.49 4.35
N LYS A 102 19.16 -1.22 5.44
CA LYS A 102 19.18 -0.68 6.81
C LYS A 102 20.58 -0.28 7.29
N ARG A 103 21.62 -0.94 6.76
CA ARG A 103 23.04 -0.69 7.08
C ARG A 103 23.72 0.25 6.08
N GLU A 104 23.02 0.74 5.08
CA GLU A 104 23.55 1.73 4.14
C GLU A 104 23.85 3.06 4.87
N ILE A 105 24.82 3.82 4.36
CA ILE A 105 25.13 5.16 4.87
C ILE A 105 23.93 6.09 4.63
N ASN A 106 23.49 6.76 5.69
CA ASN A 106 22.50 7.83 5.60
C ASN A 106 23.10 9.03 4.89
N LEU A 107 22.67 9.30 3.66
CA LEU A 107 23.10 10.48 2.93
C LEU A 107 22.19 11.69 3.22
N GLY A 108 21.10 11.51 3.97
CA GLY A 108 20.12 12.56 4.24
C GLY A 108 19.34 12.99 3.00
N LEU A 109 18.38 13.91 3.21
CA LEU A 109 17.51 14.41 2.15
C LEU A 109 18.27 15.19 1.07
N ASP A 110 19.29 15.94 1.46
CA ASP A 110 20.04 16.81 0.54
C ASP A 110 20.80 16.01 -0.52
N LEU A 111 21.43 14.90 -0.13
CA LEU A 111 22.25 14.10 -1.04
C LEU A 111 21.47 12.95 -1.72
N ARG A 112 20.39 12.43 -1.12
CA ARG A 112 19.55 11.38 -1.75
C ARG A 112 18.32 11.93 -2.46
N GLY A 113 17.93 13.16 -2.18
CA GLY A 113 16.58 13.64 -2.49
C GLY A 113 15.52 12.85 -1.70
N GLY A 114 14.25 13.17 -1.91
CA GLY A 114 13.13 12.49 -1.26
C GLY A 114 11.98 13.43 -0.93
N MET A 115 11.45 13.31 0.29
CA MET A 115 10.31 14.08 0.75
C MET A 115 10.51 14.63 2.17
N ASN A 116 10.16 15.89 2.37
CA ASN A 116 10.02 16.53 3.68
C ASN A 116 8.53 16.91 3.85
N VAL A 117 7.94 16.51 4.97
CA VAL A 117 6.54 16.75 5.31
C VAL A 117 6.47 17.27 6.75
N THR A 118 5.73 18.36 6.94
CA THR A 118 5.30 18.81 8.26
C THR A 118 3.85 18.41 8.46
N LEU A 119 3.60 17.56 9.45
CA LEU A 119 2.28 17.10 9.86
C LEU A 119 1.85 17.88 11.10
N GLU A 120 0.58 18.25 11.21
CA GLU A 120 0.02 18.95 12.37
C GLU A 120 -1.07 18.11 13.00
N VAL A 121 -1.00 17.90 14.31
CA VAL A 121 -2.06 17.20 15.06
C VAL A 121 -3.15 18.22 15.39
N SER A 122 -4.40 17.90 15.05
CA SER A 122 -5.54 18.77 15.30
C SER A 122 -5.88 18.82 16.80
N VAL A 123 -5.35 19.83 17.49
CA VAL A 123 -5.57 20.05 18.93
C VAL A 123 -7.05 20.32 19.22
N ILE A 124 -7.74 21.05 18.33
CA ILE A 124 -9.18 21.31 18.45
C ILE A 124 -10.00 20.01 18.44
N ASP A 125 -9.66 19.07 17.56
CA ASP A 125 -10.38 17.79 17.48
C ASP A 125 -10.10 16.91 18.70
N ILE A 126 -8.88 16.95 19.24
CA ILE A 126 -8.57 16.27 20.51
C ILE A 126 -9.45 16.84 21.64
N ILE A 127 -9.54 18.17 21.75
CA ILE A 127 -10.33 18.81 22.81
C ILE A 127 -11.83 18.50 22.66
N LYS A 128 -12.36 18.48 21.43
CA LYS A 128 -13.74 18.08 21.16
C LYS A 128 -14.01 16.61 21.49
N ASN A 129 -13.10 15.71 21.12
CA ASN A 129 -13.24 14.29 21.43
C ASN A 129 -13.17 14.06 22.95
N LEU A 130 -12.28 14.76 23.66
CA LEU A 130 -12.18 14.69 25.11
C LEU A 130 -13.44 15.15 25.84
N SER A 131 -14.22 16.05 25.23
CA SER A 131 -15.50 16.48 25.78
C SER A 131 -16.69 15.68 25.25
N ASN A 132 -16.44 14.54 24.59
CA ASN A 132 -17.43 13.70 23.91
C ASN A 132 -18.34 14.52 22.97
N ASN A 133 -17.72 15.39 22.17
CA ASN A 133 -18.41 16.30 21.24
C ASN A 133 -19.50 17.13 21.92
N SER A 134 -19.16 17.75 23.06
CA SER A 134 -20.10 18.56 23.85
C SER A 134 -20.85 19.60 23.00
N ALA A 135 -22.17 19.67 23.22
CA ALA A 135 -23.06 20.62 22.57
C ALA A 135 -23.07 22.02 23.24
N ASP A 136 -22.23 22.25 24.25
CA ASP A 136 -22.19 23.54 24.96
C ASP A 136 -21.81 24.69 24.01
N ALA A 137 -22.67 25.72 23.96
CA ALA A 137 -22.54 26.82 23.01
C ALA A 137 -21.32 27.70 23.32
N ASN A 138 -21.03 27.94 24.60
CA ASN A 138 -19.91 28.78 25.01
C ASN A 138 -18.57 28.09 24.74
N PHE A 139 -18.49 26.78 25.01
CA PHE A 139 -17.33 25.94 24.71
C PHE A 139 -17.02 25.89 23.21
N ASN A 140 -18.03 25.61 22.38
CA ASN A 140 -17.84 25.54 20.93
C ASN A 140 -17.48 26.91 20.35
N LYS A 141 -18.10 27.99 20.84
CA LYS A 141 -17.74 29.36 20.47
C LYS A 141 -16.29 29.68 20.86
N ALA A 142 -15.87 29.30 22.06
CA ALA A 142 -14.51 29.50 22.52
C ALA A 142 -13.49 28.76 21.62
N LEU A 143 -13.75 27.50 21.27
CA LEU A 143 -12.88 26.75 20.34
C LEU A 143 -12.79 27.40 18.96
N GLU A 144 -13.92 27.86 18.41
CA GLU A 144 -13.94 28.52 17.10
C GLU A 144 -13.18 29.86 17.12
N GLU A 145 -13.39 30.68 18.16
CA GLU A 145 -12.68 31.93 18.34
C GLU A 145 -11.18 31.71 18.57
N THR A 146 -10.79 30.69 19.33
CA THR A 146 -9.39 30.29 19.50
C THR A 146 -8.76 29.92 18.17
N GLN A 147 -9.41 29.07 17.36
CA GLN A 147 -8.90 28.67 16.05
C GLN A 147 -8.76 29.88 15.10
N LYS A 148 -9.72 30.80 15.12
CA LYS A 148 -9.67 32.02 14.30
C LYS A 148 -8.56 32.98 14.72
N ASN A 149 -8.18 33.00 15.99
CA ASN A 149 -7.19 33.92 16.55
C ASN A 149 -5.79 33.32 16.68
N LEU A 150 -5.64 32.01 16.44
CA LEU A 150 -4.35 31.32 16.45
C LEU A 150 -3.39 31.99 15.46
N GLY A 151 -2.23 32.43 15.96
CA GLY A 151 -1.18 33.07 15.15
C GLY A 151 -1.44 34.53 14.73
N LYS A 152 -2.51 35.20 15.20
CA LYS A 152 -2.81 36.60 14.83
C LYS A 152 -2.31 37.66 15.80
N ALA A 153 -2.28 37.35 17.10
CA ALA A 153 -1.97 38.33 18.14
C ALA A 153 -0.69 38.01 18.91
N ASN A 154 -0.58 36.80 19.44
CA ASN A 154 0.54 36.34 20.27
C ASN A 154 1.10 35.01 19.75
N ASN A 155 2.34 34.70 20.14
CA ASN A 155 2.96 33.37 20.00
C ASN A 155 2.46 32.39 21.10
N ASP A 156 1.25 32.59 21.62
CA ASP A 156 0.64 31.66 22.58
C ASP A 156 0.32 30.33 21.86
N ASP A 157 0.52 29.20 22.53
CA ASP A 157 0.06 27.91 22.02
C ASP A 157 -1.48 27.82 22.05
N PHE A 158 -2.04 26.87 21.29
CA PHE A 158 -3.49 26.73 21.15
C PHE A 158 -4.21 26.62 22.49
N ILE A 159 -3.64 25.88 23.44
CA ILE A 159 -4.28 25.61 24.74
C ILE A 159 -4.26 26.85 25.64
N THR A 160 -3.16 27.62 25.64
CA THR A 160 -3.09 28.91 26.35
C THR A 160 -4.09 29.90 25.77
N LEU A 161 -4.20 29.96 24.44
CA LEU A 161 -5.17 30.83 23.78
C LEU A 161 -6.60 30.37 24.10
N PHE A 162 -6.87 29.07 24.09
CA PHE A 162 -8.16 28.49 24.47
C PHE A 162 -8.57 28.87 25.89
N GLU A 163 -7.66 28.75 26.86
CA GLU A 163 -7.93 29.14 28.24
C GLU A 163 -8.33 30.62 28.36
N LYS A 164 -7.60 31.51 27.67
CA LYS A 164 -7.89 32.95 27.65
C LYS A 164 -9.24 33.25 27.00
N THR A 165 -9.51 32.66 25.83
CA THR A 165 -10.77 32.84 25.10
C THR A 165 -11.95 32.29 25.89
N TYR A 166 -11.82 31.13 26.52
CA TYR A 166 -12.89 30.55 27.32
C TYR A 166 -13.23 31.41 28.54
N LYS A 167 -12.24 31.97 29.23
CA LYS A 167 -12.45 32.94 30.33
C LYS A 167 -13.18 34.20 29.88
N GLN A 168 -13.00 34.63 28.63
CA GLN A 168 -13.72 35.78 28.05
C GLN A 168 -15.16 35.44 27.65
N VAL A 169 -15.37 34.28 27.01
CA VAL A 169 -16.69 33.85 26.55
C VAL A 169 -17.59 33.42 27.71
N ALA A 170 -17.02 32.75 28.72
CA ALA A 170 -17.74 32.27 29.90
C ALA A 170 -16.97 32.57 31.20
N PRO A 171 -17.03 33.82 31.72
CA PRO A 171 -16.30 34.23 32.93
C PRO A 171 -16.61 33.38 34.18
N ASN A 172 -17.85 32.88 34.29
CA ASN A 172 -18.30 32.01 35.37
C ASN A 172 -18.43 30.54 34.95
N GLY A 173 -17.94 30.17 33.76
CA GLY A 173 -18.06 28.83 33.19
C GLY A 173 -17.09 27.84 33.84
N LYS A 174 -17.58 26.62 34.08
CA LYS A 174 -16.75 25.49 34.55
C LYS A 174 -16.48 24.54 33.40
N LEU A 175 -15.21 24.21 33.16
CA LEU A 175 -14.82 23.24 32.14
C LEU A 175 -15.05 21.80 32.61
N ALA A 176 -14.85 21.51 33.90
CA ALA A 176 -14.87 20.14 34.42
C ALA A 176 -16.09 19.28 34.00
N PRO A 177 -17.34 19.80 34.05
CA PRO A 177 -18.51 19.02 33.63
C PRO A 177 -18.48 18.58 32.16
N LEU A 178 -17.76 19.31 31.30
CA LEU A 178 -17.62 18.99 29.89
C LEU A 178 -16.63 17.86 29.64
N PHE A 179 -15.68 17.63 30.55
CA PHE A 179 -14.58 16.66 30.41
C PHE A 179 -14.73 15.44 31.32
N THR A 180 -15.73 15.37 32.20
CA THR A 180 -16.06 14.16 32.98
C THR A 180 -16.88 13.16 32.15
N THR A 181 -16.35 12.73 31.02
CA THR A 181 -16.96 11.70 30.17
C THR A 181 -16.62 10.29 30.69
N ILE A 182 -17.25 9.26 30.13
CA ILE A 182 -16.99 7.86 30.51
C ILE A 182 -15.53 7.49 30.21
N GLU A 183 -15.00 7.97 29.10
CA GLU A 183 -13.63 7.75 28.61
C GLU A 183 -12.58 8.42 29.51
N ASN A 184 -12.95 9.50 30.18
CA ASN A 184 -12.08 10.26 31.09
C ASN A 184 -12.27 9.89 32.57
N LYS A 185 -13.06 8.84 32.85
CA LYS A 185 -13.37 8.41 34.22
C LYS A 185 -12.07 8.12 35.00
N GLY A 186 -11.93 8.77 36.16
CA GLY A 186 -10.74 8.64 37.02
C GLY A 186 -9.54 9.50 36.60
N LYS A 187 -9.65 10.28 35.51
CA LYS A 187 -8.59 11.21 35.07
C LYS A 187 -8.90 12.67 35.43
N ILE A 188 -10.18 13.04 35.49
CA ILE A 188 -10.66 14.35 35.97
C ILE A 188 -11.78 14.15 36.99
N GLU A 189 -11.74 14.93 38.07
CA GLU A 189 -12.83 15.02 39.05
C GLU A 189 -13.91 16.01 38.62
N TYR A 190 -15.16 15.76 38.99
CA TYR A 190 -16.31 16.61 38.62
C TYR A 190 -16.22 18.05 39.15
N ASN A 191 -15.57 18.24 40.29
CA ASN A 191 -15.33 19.54 40.91
C ASN A 191 -13.96 20.14 40.56
N ALA A 192 -13.24 19.58 39.58
CA ALA A 192 -11.93 20.09 39.18
C ALA A 192 -12.00 21.56 38.76
N THR A 193 -10.94 22.31 39.06
CA THR A 193 -10.81 23.70 38.63
C THR A 193 -10.52 23.77 37.13
N ASN A 194 -10.80 24.92 36.49
CA ASN A 194 -10.49 25.10 35.08
C ASN A 194 -8.99 24.87 34.80
N ASP A 195 -8.09 25.29 35.70
CA ASP A 195 -6.65 25.08 35.55
C ASP A 195 -6.26 23.59 35.58
N GLN A 196 -6.93 22.79 36.42
CA GLN A 196 -6.75 21.33 36.43
C GLN A 196 -7.22 20.69 35.12
N VAL A 197 -8.35 21.15 34.58
CA VAL A 197 -8.86 20.66 33.29
C VAL A 197 -7.91 21.06 32.15
N ILE A 198 -7.38 22.28 32.15
CA ILE A 198 -6.39 22.72 31.16
C ILE A 198 -5.11 21.88 31.25
N LYS A 199 -4.62 21.57 32.46
CA LYS A 199 -3.45 20.69 32.64
C LYS A 199 -3.71 19.29 32.08
N PHE A 200 -4.89 18.72 32.31
CA PHE A 200 -5.30 17.45 31.73
C PHE A 200 -5.35 17.50 30.21
N ILE A 201 -5.95 18.55 29.62
CA ILE A 201 -5.98 18.75 28.17
C ILE A 201 -4.56 18.78 27.59
N ARG A 202 -3.64 19.53 28.23
CA ARG A 202 -2.22 19.58 27.80
C ARG A 202 -1.58 18.21 27.81
N GLN A 203 -1.75 17.45 28.88
CA GLN A 203 -1.22 16.10 28.99
C GLN A 203 -1.79 15.21 27.88
N GLN A 204 -3.11 15.24 27.65
CA GLN A 204 -3.72 14.37 26.65
C GLN A 204 -3.33 14.76 25.22
N VAL A 205 -3.10 16.04 24.94
CA VAL A 205 -2.58 16.51 23.66
C VAL A 205 -1.15 16.04 23.45
N ASP A 206 -0.27 16.14 24.45
CA ASP A 206 1.11 15.65 24.36
C ASP A 206 1.18 14.12 24.17
N GLU A 207 0.34 13.38 24.90
CA GLU A 207 0.15 11.93 24.69
C GLU A 207 -0.31 11.63 23.25
N SER A 208 -1.26 12.41 22.73
CA SER A 208 -1.77 12.22 21.36
C SER A 208 -0.70 12.50 20.31
N ILE A 209 0.13 13.53 20.50
CA ILE A 209 1.26 13.85 19.61
C ILE A 209 2.30 12.73 19.65
N THR A 210 2.63 12.23 20.85
CA THR A 210 3.57 11.12 21.02
C THR A 210 3.04 9.82 20.38
N ASN A 211 1.75 9.55 20.49
CA ASN A 211 1.11 8.44 19.82
C ASN A 211 1.09 8.59 18.30
N ALA A 212 0.86 9.81 17.79
CA ALA A 212 0.94 10.11 16.36
C ALA A 212 2.36 9.89 15.83
N GLU A 213 3.40 10.35 16.54
CA GLU A 213 4.80 10.10 16.19
C GLU A 213 5.10 8.60 16.10
N LYS A 214 4.71 7.81 17.11
CA LYS A 214 4.87 6.36 17.12
C LYS A 214 4.15 5.69 15.95
N THR A 215 2.96 6.17 15.63
CA THR A 215 2.15 5.67 14.50
C THR A 215 2.83 5.97 13.17
N PHE A 216 3.30 7.21 12.96
CA PHE A 216 4.03 7.58 11.74
C PHE A 216 5.31 6.75 11.58
N ARG A 217 6.09 6.59 12.66
CA ARG A 217 7.29 5.72 12.65
C ARG A 217 6.95 4.31 12.20
N SER A 218 5.95 3.69 12.83
CA SER A 218 5.52 2.32 12.49
C SER A 218 5.03 2.19 11.04
N ARG A 219 4.36 3.21 10.50
CA ARG A 219 3.90 3.22 9.10
C ARG A 219 5.04 3.40 8.11
N ILE A 220 5.98 4.29 8.42
CA ILE A 220 7.13 4.54 7.57
C ILE A 220 8.05 3.32 7.53
N ASP A 221 8.24 2.65 8.67
CA ASP A 221 9.02 1.40 8.76
C ASP A 221 8.47 0.32 7.82
N ARG A 222 7.13 0.21 7.70
CA ARG A 222 6.48 -0.73 6.77
C ARG A 222 6.76 -0.43 5.30
N PHE A 223 7.04 0.83 4.95
CA PHE A 223 7.35 1.22 3.58
C PHE A 223 8.81 0.91 3.20
N GLY A 224 9.66 0.52 4.15
CA GLY A 224 11.06 0.21 3.88
C GLY A 224 11.91 1.44 3.55
N VAL A 225 11.48 2.64 3.98
CA VAL A 225 12.34 3.82 3.91
C VAL A 225 13.53 3.60 4.84
N ALA A 226 14.74 3.73 4.29
CA ALA A 226 15.95 3.65 5.10
C ALA A 226 16.02 4.88 6.02
N GLN A 227 15.91 4.64 7.33
CA GLN A 227 16.26 5.59 8.39
C GLN A 227 15.54 6.96 8.27
N PRO A 228 14.20 6.99 8.44
CA PRO A 228 13.45 8.24 8.44
C PRO A 228 13.84 9.14 9.61
N ASN A 229 13.87 10.46 9.38
CA ASN A 229 14.03 11.44 10.44
C ASN A 229 12.64 11.95 10.84
N ILE A 230 12.24 11.68 12.08
CA ILE A 230 10.94 12.08 12.62
C ILE A 230 11.21 12.89 13.89
N GLN A 231 10.81 14.16 13.88
CA GLN A 231 11.06 15.08 14.98
C GLN A 231 9.79 15.80 15.38
N LYS A 232 9.53 15.86 16.69
CA LYS A 232 8.47 16.69 17.25
C LYS A 232 8.95 18.15 17.26
N LEU A 233 8.17 19.05 16.68
CA LEU A 233 8.41 20.48 16.78
C LEU A 233 7.71 20.96 18.04
N GLU A 234 8.47 21.04 19.14
CA GLU A 234 7.99 21.48 20.45
C GLU A 234 7.25 22.82 20.34
N SER A 235 6.19 23.01 21.13
CA SER A 235 5.26 24.17 21.11
C SER A 235 4.16 24.17 20.04
N SER A 236 4.38 23.60 18.85
CA SER A 236 3.45 23.76 17.72
C SER A 236 2.46 22.61 17.49
N GLY A 237 2.62 21.48 18.18
CA GLY A 237 1.84 20.26 17.89
C GLY A 237 2.13 19.67 16.50
N ARG A 238 3.26 20.08 15.90
CA ARG A 238 3.69 19.63 14.57
C ARG A 238 4.78 18.57 14.67
N ILE A 239 4.81 17.71 13.67
CA ILE A 239 5.77 16.62 13.51
C ILE A 239 6.45 16.82 12.16
N LEU A 240 7.75 17.04 12.18
CA LEU A 240 8.59 17.08 10.99
C LEU A 240 8.97 15.65 10.61
N VAL A 241 8.74 15.28 9.37
CA VAL A 241 9.03 13.95 8.81
C VAL A 241 9.85 14.12 7.54
N GLU A 242 11.07 13.60 7.56
CA GLU A 242 11.95 13.56 6.39
C GLU A 242 12.22 12.13 5.98
N LEU A 243 11.99 11.85 4.70
CA LEU A 243 12.05 10.52 4.11
C LEU A 243 13.02 10.56 2.92
N PRO A 244 14.32 10.29 3.16
CA PRO A 244 15.33 10.23 2.11
C PRO A 244 15.06 9.06 1.16
N GLY A 245 15.29 9.27 -0.13
CA GLY A 245 15.19 8.21 -1.15
C GLY A 245 13.77 7.78 -1.52
N VAL A 246 12.73 8.44 -1.01
CA VAL A 246 11.34 8.22 -1.45
C VAL A 246 11.16 8.72 -2.88
N LYS A 247 10.78 7.82 -3.79
CA LYS A 247 10.45 8.13 -5.19
C LYS A 247 8.96 8.45 -5.36
N ASP A 248 8.08 7.57 -4.86
CA ASP A 248 6.62 7.77 -4.93
C ASP A 248 6.09 8.62 -3.76
N LYS A 249 6.10 9.94 -3.95
CA LYS A 249 5.59 10.90 -2.95
C LYS A 249 4.07 10.82 -2.77
N ALA A 250 3.32 10.43 -3.80
CA ALA A 250 1.87 10.38 -3.74
C ALA A 250 1.41 9.25 -2.81
N ARG A 251 1.99 8.07 -2.97
CA ARG A 251 1.73 6.91 -2.11
C ARG A 251 2.12 7.16 -0.65
N VAL A 252 3.26 7.81 -0.42
CA VAL A 252 3.66 8.13 0.97
C VAL A 252 2.75 9.19 1.59
N ARG A 253 2.31 10.19 0.82
CA ARG A 253 1.30 11.15 1.30
C ARG A 253 0.01 10.44 1.71
N GLU A 254 -0.51 9.56 0.88
CA GLU A 254 -1.72 8.78 1.17
C GLU A 254 -1.56 7.95 2.45
N LEU A 255 -0.40 7.32 2.64
CA LEU A 255 -0.11 6.52 3.83
C LEU A 255 0.01 7.35 5.12
N LEU A 256 0.64 8.52 5.02
CA LEU A 256 0.77 9.44 6.15
C LEU A 256 -0.58 10.08 6.51
N GLN A 257 -1.45 10.33 5.53
CA GLN A 257 -2.79 10.89 5.75
C GLN A 257 -3.83 9.84 6.17
N GLY A 258 -3.67 8.58 5.77
CA GLY A 258 -4.67 7.54 6.03
C GLY A 258 -4.97 7.39 7.52
N THR A 259 -6.23 7.43 7.92
CA THR A 259 -6.65 7.06 9.27
C THR A 259 -6.65 5.53 9.36
N ALA A 260 -5.84 4.96 10.27
CA ALA A 260 -5.78 3.52 10.45
C ALA A 260 -6.87 3.09 11.44
N ASN A 261 -8.13 3.20 11.02
CA ASN A 261 -9.24 2.63 11.78
C ASN A 261 -9.25 1.12 11.53
N LEU A 262 -8.88 0.34 12.54
CA LEU A 262 -9.06 -1.10 12.50
C LEU A 262 -10.51 -1.40 12.88
N GLU A 263 -11.29 -1.80 11.89
CA GLU A 263 -12.68 -2.20 12.07
C GLU A 263 -12.79 -3.71 11.89
N PHE A 264 -13.52 -4.35 12.80
CA PHE A 264 -13.85 -5.76 12.70
C PHE A 264 -15.25 -5.88 12.11
N TRP A 265 -15.34 -6.53 10.96
CA TRP A 265 -16.58 -6.79 10.27
C TRP A 265 -16.89 -8.29 10.36
N GLU A 266 -18.14 -8.63 10.64
CA GLU A 266 -18.63 -9.98 10.39
C GLU A 266 -18.72 -10.19 8.88
N THR A 267 -18.26 -11.35 8.40
CA THR A 267 -18.19 -11.67 6.97
C THR A 267 -18.86 -13.00 6.71
N TYR A 268 -19.40 -13.17 5.51
CA TYR A 268 -19.96 -14.45 5.06
C TYR A 268 -18.87 -15.40 4.58
N GLU A 269 -19.11 -16.68 4.76
CA GLU A 269 -18.30 -17.73 4.14
C GLU A 269 -18.61 -17.82 2.64
N ASN A 270 -17.60 -18.09 1.82
CA ASN A 270 -17.76 -18.19 0.37
C ASN A 270 -18.89 -19.18 -0.02
N GLN A 271 -19.02 -20.28 0.71
CA GLN A 271 -20.06 -21.28 0.51
C GLN A 271 -21.49 -20.74 0.71
N GLU A 272 -21.66 -19.79 1.63
CA GLU A 272 -22.97 -19.19 1.92
C GLU A 272 -23.41 -18.24 0.79
N VAL A 273 -22.45 -17.58 0.14
CA VAL A 273 -22.72 -16.60 -0.92
C VAL A 273 -22.66 -17.17 -2.33
N ALA A 274 -22.05 -18.33 -2.52
CA ALA A 274 -21.81 -18.94 -3.83
C ALA A 274 -23.07 -19.06 -4.70
N GLN A 275 -24.21 -19.49 -4.13
CA GLN A 275 -25.46 -19.64 -4.87
C GLN A 275 -25.99 -18.29 -5.42
N TYR A 276 -25.71 -17.18 -4.74
CA TYR A 276 -26.10 -15.86 -5.21
C TYR A 276 -25.21 -15.40 -6.37
N PHE A 277 -23.92 -15.73 -6.36
CA PHE A 277 -23.01 -15.47 -7.48
C PHE A 277 -23.41 -16.23 -8.74
N GLU A 278 -23.84 -17.49 -8.62
CA GLU A 278 -24.34 -18.26 -9.76
C GLU A 278 -25.61 -17.62 -10.36
N LYS A 279 -26.58 -17.26 -9.51
CA LYS A 279 -27.79 -16.54 -9.95
C LYS A 279 -27.46 -15.19 -10.61
N ALA A 280 -26.48 -14.46 -10.07
CA ALA A 280 -26.03 -13.20 -10.65
C ALA A 280 -25.38 -13.42 -12.01
N ASN A 281 -24.55 -14.45 -12.17
CA ASN A 281 -23.93 -14.83 -13.43
C ASN A 281 -24.99 -15.20 -14.49
N GLU A 282 -26.00 -15.99 -14.13
CA GLU A 282 -27.10 -16.33 -15.04
C GLU A 282 -27.86 -15.10 -15.52
N LYS A 283 -28.20 -14.19 -14.61
CA LYS A 283 -28.88 -12.94 -14.96
C LYS A 283 -28.01 -12.06 -15.87
N LEU A 284 -26.71 -11.97 -15.59
CA LEU A 284 -25.76 -11.18 -16.37
C LEU A 284 -25.56 -11.79 -17.77
N ARG A 285 -25.56 -13.12 -17.88
CA ARG A 285 -25.58 -13.84 -19.16
C ARG A 285 -26.81 -13.47 -19.99
N LEU A 286 -28.01 -13.49 -19.41
CA LEU A 286 -29.26 -13.15 -20.12
C LEU A 286 -29.26 -11.72 -20.64
N VAL A 287 -28.62 -10.79 -19.93
CA VAL A 287 -28.52 -9.38 -20.35
C VAL A 287 -27.51 -9.20 -21.48
N LEU A 288 -26.34 -9.84 -21.39
CA LEU A 288 -25.27 -9.67 -22.38
C LEU A 288 -25.46 -10.54 -23.63
N ASN A 289 -26.08 -11.71 -23.49
CA ASN A 289 -26.25 -12.70 -24.55
C ASN A 289 -27.72 -13.20 -24.58
N PRO A 290 -28.69 -12.34 -24.97
CA PRO A 290 -30.13 -12.65 -24.92
C PRO A 290 -30.58 -13.74 -25.90
N ASP A 291 -29.82 -13.98 -26.97
CA ASP A 291 -30.19 -14.91 -28.06
C ASP A 291 -29.68 -16.36 -27.84
N GLU A 292 -28.95 -16.63 -26.76
CA GLU A 292 -28.41 -17.96 -26.46
C GLU A 292 -29.31 -18.71 -25.44
N ALA A 293 -29.78 -19.90 -25.82
CA ALA A 293 -30.66 -20.74 -25.01
C ALA A 293 -30.04 -21.09 -23.63
N PRO A 294 -30.86 -21.26 -22.57
CA PRO A 294 -30.34 -21.59 -21.24
C PRO A 294 -29.58 -22.92 -21.28
N VAL A 295 -28.32 -22.90 -20.84
CA VAL A 295 -27.54 -24.13 -20.75
C VAL A 295 -28.01 -24.91 -19.54
N VAL A 296 -28.77 -25.97 -19.78
CA VAL A 296 -29.07 -26.99 -18.77
C VAL A 296 -27.73 -27.55 -18.30
N ALA A 297 -27.48 -27.56 -16.99
CA ALA A 297 -26.30 -28.16 -16.40
C ALA A 297 -26.32 -29.67 -16.67
N ASP A 298 -25.71 -30.10 -17.78
CA ASP A 298 -25.40 -31.51 -17.99
C ASP A 298 -24.21 -31.87 -17.11
N SER A 299 -24.52 -32.42 -15.93
CA SER A 299 -23.57 -32.88 -14.92
C SER A 299 -22.78 -34.12 -15.33
N THR A 300 -22.69 -34.45 -16.63
CA THR A 300 -22.05 -35.70 -17.09
C THR A 300 -20.98 -35.55 -18.17
N LYS A 301 -20.62 -34.33 -18.61
CA LYS A 301 -19.47 -34.14 -19.50
C LYS A 301 -18.31 -33.50 -18.76
N THR A 302 -17.41 -34.38 -18.33
CA THR A 302 -16.02 -34.09 -18.01
C THR A 302 -15.45 -33.16 -19.08
N ASP A 303 -15.26 -31.89 -18.74
CA ASP A 303 -14.66 -30.92 -19.64
C ASP A 303 -13.21 -31.38 -19.87
N SER A 304 -12.94 -31.93 -21.06
CA SER A 304 -11.68 -32.57 -21.44
C SER A 304 -10.54 -31.56 -21.65
N LEU A 305 -10.50 -30.51 -20.84
CA LEU A 305 -9.45 -29.49 -20.83
C LEU A 305 -8.25 -29.89 -19.95
N SER A 306 -8.39 -30.91 -19.09
CA SER A 306 -7.26 -31.44 -18.31
C SER A 306 -6.33 -32.39 -19.09
N ALA A 307 -6.74 -32.89 -20.26
CA ALA A 307 -5.95 -33.87 -21.03
C ALA A 307 -4.97 -33.23 -22.03
N ASN A 308 -5.16 -31.97 -22.42
CA ASN A 308 -4.34 -31.33 -23.45
C ASN A 308 -3.23 -30.41 -22.91
N VAL A 309 -3.21 -30.11 -21.61
CA VAL A 309 -2.10 -29.37 -20.97
C VAL A 309 -0.92 -30.31 -20.68
N ALA A 310 -1.17 -31.61 -20.47
CA ALA A 310 -0.12 -32.62 -20.22
C ALA A 310 0.65 -33.07 -21.47
N LYS A 311 0.24 -32.67 -22.69
CA LYS A 311 0.92 -33.02 -23.96
C LYS A 311 1.68 -31.85 -24.60
N ALA A 312 1.70 -30.67 -23.97
CA ALA A 312 2.52 -29.56 -24.43
C ALA A 312 4.01 -29.74 -24.07
N ASP A 313 4.33 -30.64 -23.14
CA ASP A 313 5.68 -30.86 -22.62
C ASP A 313 6.46 -31.97 -23.35
N SER A 314 5.88 -32.58 -24.39
CA SER A 314 6.52 -33.67 -25.16
C SER A 314 6.78 -33.34 -26.63
N LEU A 315 6.90 -32.06 -26.99
CA LEU A 315 7.22 -31.61 -28.36
C LEU A 315 8.73 -31.49 -28.64
N VAL A 316 9.58 -31.99 -27.74
CA VAL A 316 11.02 -32.15 -28.02
C VAL A 316 11.31 -33.62 -28.32
N GLY A 317 11.32 -33.97 -29.59
CA GLY A 317 11.84 -35.24 -30.09
C GLY A 317 10.86 -36.04 -30.94
N ASP A 318 10.94 -35.88 -32.26
CA ASP A 318 11.44 -36.93 -33.16
C ASP A 318 11.19 -36.53 -34.62
N SER A 319 12.27 -36.51 -35.39
CA SER A 319 12.30 -36.11 -36.79
C SER A 319 12.03 -37.32 -37.68
N SER A 320 10.76 -37.64 -37.92
CA SER A 320 10.38 -38.49 -39.04
C SER A 320 8.90 -38.32 -39.38
N ARG A 321 8.60 -37.47 -40.37
CA ARG A 321 7.27 -37.44 -41.00
C ARG A 321 7.45 -37.62 -42.51
N THR A 322 6.84 -38.68 -43.03
CA THR A 322 6.80 -39.00 -44.46
C THR A 322 6.05 -37.94 -45.25
N ALA A 323 6.48 -37.76 -46.51
CA ALA A 323 6.12 -36.66 -47.40
C ALA A 323 4.61 -36.53 -47.72
N ASP A 324 3.80 -37.57 -47.50
CA ASP A 324 2.35 -37.53 -47.73
C ASP A 324 1.57 -36.71 -46.69
N SER A 325 2.15 -36.46 -45.51
CA SER A 325 1.51 -35.64 -44.47
C SER A 325 1.59 -34.13 -44.72
N ILE A 326 2.54 -33.69 -45.57
CA ILE A 326 2.76 -32.27 -45.89
C ILE A 326 1.73 -31.78 -46.92
N ALA A 327 1.34 -32.62 -47.88
CA ALA A 327 0.35 -32.26 -48.90
C ALA A 327 -1.06 -32.06 -48.33
N LYS A 328 -1.43 -32.81 -47.28
CA LYS A 328 -2.74 -32.68 -46.62
C LYS A 328 -2.80 -31.52 -45.62
N ALA A 329 -1.66 -31.10 -45.07
CA ALA A 329 -1.54 -29.92 -44.22
C ALA A 329 -1.57 -28.61 -45.03
N ALA A 330 -1.07 -28.62 -46.26
CA ALA A 330 -1.05 -27.44 -47.14
C ALA A 330 -2.44 -27.04 -47.66
N LEU A 331 -3.39 -27.97 -47.80
CA LEU A 331 -4.78 -27.65 -48.21
C LEU A 331 -5.68 -27.13 -47.07
N ALA A 332 -5.26 -27.22 -45.81
CA ALA A 332 -5.98 -26.65 -44.68
C ALA A 332 -5.51 -25.22 -44.32
N ALA A 333 -4.45 -24.72 -44.97
CA ALA A 333 -3.79 -23.47 -44.63
C ALA A 333 -4.43 -22.20 -45.22
N ASN A 334 -5.63 -22.29 -45.82
CA ASN A 334 -6.32 -21.12 -46.39
C ASN A 334 -7.72 -20.86 -45.82
N THR A 335 -7.86 -21.06 -44.51
CA THR A 335 -8.92 -20.43 -43.71
C THR A 335 -8.28 -19.87 -42.45
N ASN A 336 -8.54 -18.60 -42.16
CA ASN A 336 -8.04 -17.87 -40.98
C ASN A 336 -8.03 -18.78 -39.75
N SER A 337 -6.86 -19.20 -39.28
CA SER A 337 -6.72 -20.15 -38.18
C SER A 337 -7.12 -19.49 -36.87
N VAL A 338 -8.40 -19.55 -36.52
CA VAL A 338 -8.88 -19.18 -35.20
C VAL A 338 -8.32 -20.23 -34.22
N ASN A 339 -7.46 -19.81 -33.29
CA ASN A 339 -6.93 -20.71 -32.27
C ASN A 339 -8.09 -21.34 -31.49
N ALA A 340 -8.07 -22.67 -31.32
CA ALA A 340 -9.10 -23.39 -30.58
C ALA A 340 -9.21 -22.90 -29.12
N GLN A 341 -8.10 -22.44 -28.54
CA GLN A 341 -8.06 -21.83 -27.21
C GLN A 341 -8.80 -20.47 -27.17
N ASP A 342 -8.63 -19.64 -28.20
CA ASP A 342 -9.32 -18.34 -28.29
C ASP A 342 -10.84 -18.51 -28.45
N THR A 343 -11.25 -19.56 -29.16
CA THR A 343 -12.67 -19.90 -29.31
C THR A 343 -13.26 -20.43 -28.00
N ALA A 344 -12.52 -21.27 -27.27
CA ALA A 344 -12.93 -21.77 -25.96
C ALA A 344 -13.03 -20.65 -24.91
N TYR A 345 -12.08 -19.72 -24.89
CA TYR A 345 -12.10 -18.58 -23.98
C TYR A 345 -13.25 -17.61 -24.27
N LYS A 346 -13.51 -17.30 -25.54
CA LYS A 346 -14.67 -16.49 -25.95
C LYS A 346 -16.00 -17.14 -25.55
N ASN A 347 -16.12 -18.46 -25.69
CA ASN A 347 -17.30 -19.20 -25.25
C ASN A 347 -17.43 -19.24 -23.72
N PHE A 348 -16.30 -19.32 -22.99
CA PHE A 348 -16.29 -19.21 -21.53
C PHE A 348 -16.78 -17.84 -21.05
N ILE A 349 -16.27 -16.74 -21.64
CA ILE A 349 -16.71 -15.37 -21.30
C ILE A 349 -18.22 -15.21 -21.53
N LYS A 350 -18.73 -15.74 -22.65
CA LYS A 350 -20.16 -15.67 -22.96
C LYS A 350 -21.02 -16.42 -21.94
N ARG A 351 -20.56 -17.60 -21.50
CA ARG A 351 -21.30 -18.48 -20.58
C ARG A 351 -21.19 -18.05 -19.12
N TYR A 352 -20.03 -17.53 -18.72
CA TYR A 352 -19.68 -17.14 -17.36
C TYR A 352 -19.13 -15.71 -17.33
N PRO A 353 -19.92 -14.70 -17.74
CA PRO A 353 -19.43 -13.35 -17.86
C PRO A 353 -18.99 -12.75 -16.52
N LEU A 354 -19.61 -13.14 -15.39
CA LEU A 354 -19.20 -12.70 -14.06
C LEU A 354 -17.83 -13.26 -13.67
N TYR A 355 -17.61 -14.56 -13.92
CA TYR A 355 -16.37 -15.26 -13.59
C TYR A 355 -15.23 -15.02 -14.59
N SER A 356 -15.53 -14.33 -15.70
CA SER A 356 -14.49 -13.84 -16.61
C SER A 356 -13.71 -12.65 -16.02
N GLN A 357 -14.38 -11.87 -15.17
CA GLN A 357 -13.82 -10.69 -14.50
C GLN A 357 -13.31 -11.03 -13.09
N LEU A 358 -13.99 -11.97 -12.43
CA LEU A 358 -13.63 -12.52 -11.14
C LEU A 358 -13.10 -13.93 -11.37
N ALA A 359 -11.78 -14.16 -11.35
CA ALA A 359 -11.25 -15.51 -11.32
C ALA A 359 -11.60 -16.13 -9.96
N PRO A 360 -12.59 -17.05 -9.87
CA PRO A 360 -12.84 -17.72 -8.61
C PRO A 360 -11.56 -18.49 -8.26
N ILE A 361 -11.16 -18.46 -6.98
CA ILE A 361 -10.10 -19.34 -6.51
C ILE A 361 -10.63 -20.75 -6.74
N LYS A 362 -10.05 -21.46 -7.71
CA LYS A 362 -10.59 -22.73 -8.19
C LYS A 362 -10.85 -23.63 -6.98
N PRO A 363 -12.02 -24.28 -6.89
CA PRO A 363 -12.20 -25.39 -5.97
C PRO A 363 -11.09 -26.40 -6.27
N SER A 364 -10.41 -26.90 -5.25
CA SER A 364 -9.52 -28.05 -5.39
C SER A 364 -10.40 -29.22 -5.82
N LEU A 365 -10.47 -29.49 -7.13
CA LEU A 365 -11.18 -30.66 -7.65
C LEU A 365 -10.36 -31.89 -7.25
N TYR A 366 -10.67 -32.46 -6.08
CA TYR A 366 -10.19 -33.77 -5.72
C TYR A 366 -10.83 -34.82 -6.65
N SER A 367 -10.03 -35.87 -6.91
CA SER A 367 -10.18 -36.92 -7.91
C SER A 367 -11.41 -37.85 -7.78
N ASP A 368 -12.56 -37.38 -7.30
CA ASP A 368 -13.78 -38.20 -7.18
C ASP A 368 -15.06 -37.55 -7.72
N GLY A 369 -14.91 -36.59 -8.65
CA GLY A 369 -15.95 -36.25 -9.63
C GLY A 369 -17.32 -35.77 -9.10
N LYS A 370 -17.50 -35.51 -7.80
CA LYS A 370 -18.84 -35.28 -7.22
C LYS A 370 -19.04 -34.03 -6.38
N GLN A 371 -18.00 -33.30 -5.94
CA GLN A 371 -18.24 -32.07 -5.17
C GLN A 371 -17.27 -30.94 -5.54
N GLN A 372 -17.83 -29.83 -6.03
CA GLN A 372 -17.18 -28.53 -6.12
C GLN A 372 -17.20 -27.90 -4.72
N TYR A 373 -16.05 -27.88 -4.04
CA TYR A 373 -15.93 -27.18 -2.76
C TYR A 373 -15.38 -25.78 -2.98
N PHE A 374 -16.22 -24.75 -2.82
CA PHE A 374 -15.73 -23.38 -2.72
C PHE A 374 -14.70 -23.30 -1.57
N THR A 375 -13.59 -22.62 -1.84
CA THR A 375 -12.53 -22.42 -0.85
C THR A 375 -13.13 -21.83 0.42
N PRO A 376 -12.90 -22.43 1.60
CA PRO A 376 -13.38 -21.88 2.85
C PRO A 376 -12.72 -20.52 3.12
N GLY A 377 -13.44 -19.65 3.81
CA GLY A 377 -13.06 -18.30 4.15
C GLY A 377 -13.88 -17.23 3.40
N PRO A 378 -13.60 -15.95 3.71
CA PRO A 378 -14.38 -14.81 3.19
C PRO A 378 -14.00 -14.41 1.75
N ILE A 379 -13.14 -15.17 1.07
CA ILE A 379 -12.61 -14.82 -0.25
C ILE A 379 -13.38 -15.57 -1.33
N VAL A 380 -14.12 -14.83 -2.15
CA VAL A 380 -14.96 -15.37 -3.25
C VAL A 380 -14.22 -15.47 -4.59
N GLY A 381 -13.11 -14.75 -4.77
CA GLY A 381 -12.32 -14.76 -6.01
C GLY A 381 -11.27 -13.66 -6.07
N LEU A 382 -10.45 -13.69 -7.11
CA LEU A 382 -9.44 -12.67 -7.43
C LEU A 382 -9.88 -11.94 -8.70
N ALA A 383 -9.92 -10.60 -8.66
CA ALA A 383 -10.10 -9.81 -9.87
C ALA A 383 -8.75 -9.54 -10.53
N TYR A 384 -8.66 -9.66 -11.86
CA TYR A 384 -7.49 -9.17 -12.59
C TYR A 384 -7.48 -7.64 -12.54
N SER A 385 -6.28 -7.04 -12.47
CA SER A 385 -6.18 -5.58 -12.39
C SER A 385 -6.76 -4.93 -13.65
N LYS A 386 -7.29 -3.71 -13.53
CA LYS A 386 -7.81 -2.92 -14.66
C LYS A 386 -6.75 -2.65 -15.75
N GLU A 387 -5.48 -2.91 -15.46
CA GLU A 387 -4.35 -2.73 -16.39
C GLU A 387 -4.06 -4.00 -17.22
N ASP A 388 -4.63 -5.16 -16.84
CA ASP A 388 -4.41 -6.47 -17.47
C ASP A 388 -5.61 -6.99 -18.31
N THR A 389 -6.76 -6.32 -18.25
CA THR A 389 -7.91 -6.46 -19.17
C THR A 389 -7.91 -5.34 -20.19
#